data_AF-A0A6A1UII7-F1
#
_entry.id   AF-A0A6A1UII7-F1
#
_cell.length_a   1.000
_cell.length_b   1.000
_cell.length_c   1.000
_cell.angle_alpha   90.00
_cell.angle_beta   90.00
_cell.angle_gamma   90.00
#
_symmetry.space_group_name_H-M   'P 1'
#
loop_
_entity.id
_entity.type
_entity.pdbx_description
1 polymer ?
#
loop_
_entity_poly.entity_id
_entity_poly.type
_entity_poly.pdbx_seq_one_letter_code
_entity_poly.pdbx_strand_id
1 'polypeptide(L)'
;MAIIGLGLLLFALLIGNMQNFLQALGRRNMEMSLRRRDVEQWMSHRRFPEELRRQVRQAERYNWAATRGVNEEMLLESLPEDLQRDIRRHLLKLVTKVRIFALMDAPVLDAVCERLKQTIYIKGSHILHQGGPVEKMVFIVRGKAESVGDDGILVPLSEGDVCGEELLTV
;
A
#
# COMPACT_ATOMS: atom_id res chain seq x y z
N MET A 1 4.16 -55.81 18.44
CA MET A 1 5.06 -55.00 17.59
C MET A 1 4.29 -54.23 16.51
N ALA A 2 3.49 -54.87 15.65
CA ALA A 2 2.76 -54.18 14.57
C ALA A 2 1.81 -53.06 15.04
N ILE A 3 1.05 -53.29 16.12
CA ILE A 3 0.12 -52.29 16.70
C ILE A 3 0.88 -51.05 17.21
N ILE A 4 2.04 -51.25 17.86
CA ILE A 4 2.88 -50.16 18.36
C ILE A 4 3.45 -49.35 17.19
N GLY A 5 3.94 -50.03 16.14
CA GLY A 5 4.44 -49.37 14.93
C GLY A 5 3.37 -48.54 14.22
N LEU A 6 2.16 -49.09 14.07
CA LEU A 6 1.02 -48.37 13.48
C LEU A 6 0.59 -47.17 14.34
N GLY A 7 0.56 -47.33 15.66
CA GLY A 7 0.25 -46.26 16.59
C GLY A 7 1.26 -45.10 16.52
N LEU A 8 2.57 -45.42 16.48
CA LEU A 8 3.63 -44.41 16.31
C LEU A 8 3.52 -43.69 14.96
N LEU A 9 3.20 -44.41 13.89
CA LEU A 9 3.00 -43.82 12.56
C LEU A 9 1.82 -42.85 12.55
N LEU A 10 0.67 -43.24 13.11
CA LEU A 10 -0.50 -42.38 13.21
C LEU A 10 -0.23 -41.13 14.06
N PHE A 11 0.52 -41.27 15.16
CA PHE A 11 0.88 -40.16 16.02
C PHE A 11 1.83 -39.19 15.31
N ALA A 12 2.84 -39.70 14.59
CA ALA A 12 3.73 -38.88 13.78
C ALA A 12 2.98 -38.08 12.69
N LEU A 13 2.02 -38.73 12.00
CA LEU A 13 1.16 -38.06 11.02
C LEU A 13 0.30 -36.96 11.66
N LEU A 14 -0.26 -37.23 12.85
CA LEU A 14 -1.08 -36.26 13.58
C LEU A 14 -0.25 -35.03 14.01
N ILE A 15 0.96 -35.25 14.52
CA ILE A 15 1.90 -34.17 14.86
C ILE A 15 2.23 -33.35 13.61
N GLY A 16 2.59 -34.00 12.50
CA GLY A 16 2.93 -33.31 11.25
C GLY A 16 1.77 -32.44 10.73
N ASN A 17 0.55 -32.99 10.76
CA ASN A 17 -0.65 -32.26 10.38
C ASN A 17 -0.94 -31.07 11.31
N MET A 18 -0.79 -31.25 12.62
CA MET A 18 -0.98 -30.18 13.60
C MET A 18 0.06 -29.07 13.43
N GLN A 19 1.32 -29.42 13.18
CA GLN A 19 2.38 -28.44 12.92
C GLN A 19 2.09 -27.65 11.64
N ASN A 20 1.69 -28.31 10.55
CA ASN A 20 1.30 -27.64 9.30
C ASN A 20 0.10 -26.72 9.50
N PHE A 21 -0.90 -27.15 10.27
CA PHE A 21 -2.08 -26.33 10.59
C PHE A 21 -1.70 -25.10 11.42
N LEU A 22 -0.89 -25.25 12.46
CA LEU A 22 -0.41 -24.13 13.29
C LEU A 22 0.45 -23.16 12.47
N GLN A 23 1.31 -23.67 11.58
CA GLN A 23 2.09 -22.83 10.67
C GLN A 23 1.17 -22.08 9.69
N ALA A 24 0.13 -22.71 9.16
CA ALA A 24 -0.83 -22.05 8.29
C ALA A 24 -1.58 -20.91 9.01
N LEU A 25 -1.99 -21.13 10.26
CA LEU A 25 -2.62 -20.09 11.10
C LEU A 25 -1.64 -18.95 11.44
N GLY A 26 -0.37 -19.27 11.71
CA GLY A 26 0.65 -18.32 12.11
C GLY A 26 1.38 -17.62 10.96
N ARG A 27 1.22 -18.09 9.72
CA ARG A 27 2.00 -17.67 8.55
C ARG A 27 2.02 -16.14 8.40
N ARG A 28 0.85 -15.51 8.51
CA ARG A 28 0.70 -14.06 8.36
C ARG A 28 1.44 -13.27 9.43
N ASN A 29 1.38 -13.71 10.69
CA ASN A 29 2.09 -13.06 11.78
C ASN A 29 3.61 -13.26 11.64
N MET A 30 4.03 -14.43 11.16
CA MET A 30 5.43 -14.72 10.89
C MET A 30 5.99 -13.86 9.75
N GLU A 31 5.24 -13.70 8.66
CA GLU A 31 5.57 -12.78 7.56
C GLU A 31 5.75 -11.33 8.07
N MET A 32 4.83 -10.84 8.92
CA MET A 32 4.97 -9.50 9.52
C MET A 32 6.23 -9.38 10.39
N SER A 33 6.47 -10.41 11.21
CA SER A 33 7.62 -10.43 12.11
C SER A 33 8.94 -10.42 11.35
N LEU A 34 9.04 -11.20 10.27
CA LEU A 34 10.20 -11.21 9.38
C LEU A 34 10.40 -9.84 8.73
N ARG A 35 9.37 -9.30 8.07
CA ARG A 35 9.43 -7.98 7.43
C ARG A 35 9.85 -6.89 8.41
N ARG A 36 9.30 -6.91 9.63
CA ARG A 36 9.68 -5.95 10.68
C ARG A 36 11.16 -6.07 11.05
N ARG A 37 11.71 -7.28 11.18
CA ARG A 37 13.14 -7.47 11.45
C ARG A 37 14.00 -6.94 10.32
N ASP A 38 13.65 -7.22 9.08
CA ASP A 38 14.39 -6.78 7.90
C ASP A 38 14.43 -5.24 7.82
N VAL A 39 13.28 -4.59 8.06
CA VAL A 39 13.19 -3.12 8.09
C VAL A 39 14.02 -2.51 9.22
N GLU A 40 13.96 -3.06 10.44
CA GLU A 40 14.79 -2.57 11.56
C GLU A 40 16.28 -2.74 11.29
N GLN A 41 16.69 -3.88 10.72
CA GLN A 41 18.08 -4.13 10.36
C GLN A 41 18.54 -3.14 9.29
N TRP A 42 17.73 -2.89 8.26
CA TRP A 42 18.00 -1.91 7.21
C TRP A 42 18.15 -0.49 7.78
N MET A 43 17.22 -0.04 8.63
CA MET A 43 17.29 1.28 9.28
C MET A 43 18.52 1.42 10.20
N SER A 44 18.88 0.35 10.90
CA SER A 44 20.07 0.31 11.76
C SER A 44 21.34 0.44 10.92
N HIS A 45 21.45 -0.36 9.86
CA HIS A 45 22.59 -0.36 8.94
C HIS A 45 22.78 1.00 8.27
N ARG A 46 21.69 1.67 7.88
CA ARG A 46 21.70 3.02 7.28
C ARG A 46 21.82 4.15 8.30
N ARG A 47 21.87 3.84 9.59
CA ARG A 47 22.02 4.81 10.70
C ARG A 47 20.95 5.91 10.69
N PHE A 48 19.70 5.54 10.40
CA PHE A 48 18.61 6.51 10.42
C PHE A 48 18.45 7.14 11.81
N PRO A 49 18.16 8.45 11.90
CA PRO A 49 17.83 9.09 13.17
C PRO A 49 16.52 8.52 13.75
N GLU A 50 16.35 8.58 15.07
CA GLU A 50 15.22 7.92 15.74
C GLU A 50 13.85 8.43 15.28
N GLU A 51 13.74 9.71 14.93
CA GLU A 51 12.50 10.27 14.41
C GLU A 51 12.12 9.65 13.06
N LEU A 52 13.07 9.52 12.14
CA LEU A 52 12.84 8.85 10.86
C LEU A 52 12.49 7.37 11.06
N ARG A 53 13.15 6.70 12.01
CA ARG A 53 12.82 5.29 12.35
C ARG A 53 11.38 5.17 12.86
N ARG A 54 10.94 6.10 13.70
CA ARG A 54 9.57 6.15 14.21
C ARG A 54 8.56 6.31 13.08
N GLN A 55 8.83 7.22 12.14
CA GLN A 55 7.99 7.44 10.95
C GLN A 55 7.92 6.18 10.07
N VAL A 56 9.06 5.55 9.77
CA VAL A 56 9.10 4.30 8.98
C VAL A 56 8.34 3.17 9.67
N ARG A 57 8.52 2.97 10.98
CA ARG A 57 7.76 1.97 11.75
C ARG A 57 6.26 2.21 11.70
N GLN A 58 5.84 3.48 11.77
CA GLN A 58 4.44 3.84 11.67
C GLN A 58 3.91 3.56 10.26
N ALA A 59 4.62 3.98 9.22
CA ALA A 59 4.27 3.71 7.83
C ALA A 59 4.11 2.20 7.56
N GLU A 60 5.07 1.38 8.01
CA GLU A 60 5.01 -0.08 7.85
C GLU A 60 3.81 -0.71 8.58
N ARG A 61 3.48 -0.24 9.78
CA ARG A 61 2.29 -0.71 10.52
C ARG A 61 0.99 -0.37 9.79
N TYR A 62 0.85 0.87 9.32
CA TYR A 62 -0.34 1.30 8.57
C TYR A 62 -0.46 0.56 7.24
N ASN A 63 0.65 0.44 6.49
CA ASN A 63 0.70 -0.32 5.25
C ASN A 63 0.30 -1.78 5.47
N TRP A 64 0.81 -2.43 6.52
CA TRP A 64 0.43 -3.80 6.83
C TRP A 64 -1.04 -3.94 7.20
N ALA A 65 -1.59 -3.03 8.00
CA ALA A 65 -3.00 -3.05 8.37
C ALA A 65 -3.93 -2.87 7.15
N ALA A 66 -3.52 -2.03 6.20
CA ALA A 66 -4.30 -1.73 5.00
C ALA A 66 -4.20 -2.83 3.93
N THR A 67 -2.98 -3.25 3.59
CA THR A 67 -2.72 -4.12 2.43
C THR A 67 -2.57 -5.58 2.80
N ARG A 68 -2.38 -5.88 4.11
CA ARG A 68 -1.81 -7.15 4.56
C ARG A 68 -0.64 -7.50 3.66
N GLY A 69 0.37 -6.62 3.60
CA GLY A 69 1.66 -6.84 2.97
C GLY A 69 1.63 -7.28 1.50
N VAL A 70 0.48 -7.16 0.82
CA VAL A 70 0.37 -7.37 -0.62
C VAL A 70 1.03 -6.17 -1.29
N ASN A 71 2.01 -6.45 -2.14
CA ASN A 71 2.54 -5.44 -3.05
C ASN A 71 1.68 -5.48 -4.33
N GLU A 72 0.74 -4.53 -4.44
CA GLU A 72 -0.19 -4.46 -5.57
C GLU A 72 0.52 -4.26 -6.90
N GLU A 73 1.63 -3.50 -6.94
CA GLU A 73 2.41 -3.31 -8.17
C GLU A 73 3.01 -4.63 -8.66
N MET A 74 3.70 -5.36 -7.78
CA MET A 74 4.27 -6.68 -8.13
C MET A 74 3.19 -7.72 -8.48
N LEU A 75 2.03 -7.66 -7.82
CA LEU A 75 0.90 -8.53 -8.13
C LEU A 75 0.38 -8.24 -9.54
N LEU A 76 0.18 -6.97 -9.89
CA LEU A 76 -0.26 -6.56 -11.22
C LEU A 76 0.76 -6.94 -12.30
N GLU A 77 2.06 -6.73 -12.05
CA GLU A 77 3.14 -7.10 -12.99
C GLU A 77 3.19 -8.60 -13.30
N SER A 78 2.71 -9.45 -12.39
CA SER A 78 2.64 -10.90 -12.61
C SER A 78 1.49 -11.35 -13.50
N LEU A 79 0.55 -10.45 -13.83
CA LEU A 79 -0.65 -10.76 -14.61
C LEU A 79 -0.49 -10.35 -16.09
N PRO A 80 -1.15 -11.04 -17.02
CA PRO A 80 -1.33 -10.60 -18.41
C PRO A 80 -1.90 -9.17 -18.53
N GLU A 81 -1.52 -8.45 -19.59
CA GLU A 81 -1.84 -7.03 -19.79
C GLU A 81 -3.36 -6.74 -19.86
N ASP A 82 -4.14 -7.67 -20.41
CA ASP A 82 -5.60 -7.58 -20.46
C ASP A 82 -6.21 -7.57 -19.06
N LEU A 83 -5.79 -8.49 -18.18
CA LEU A 83 -6.22 -8.52 -16.78
C LEU A 83 -5.75 -7.29 -16.01
N GLN A 84 -4.51 -6.84 -16.23
CA GLN A 84 -4.03 -5.63 -15.58
C GLN A 84 -4.90 -4.41 -15.92
N ARG A 85 -5.28 -4.27 -17.20
CA ARG A 85 -6.13 -3.17 -17.68
C ARG A 85 -7.52 -3.22 -17.03
N ASP A 86 -8.13 -4.39 -16.98
CA ASP A 86 -9.45 -4.57 -16.37
C ASP A 86 -9.44 -4.28 -14.86
N ILE A 87 -8.39 -4.73 -14.16
CA ILE A 87 -8.22 -4.43 -12.73
C ILE A 87 -8.04 -2.92 -12.52
N ARG A 88 -7.16 -2.25 -13.28
CA ARG A 88 -6.94 -0.79 -13.17
C ARG A 88 -8.23 -0.01 -13.42
N ARG A 89 -9.01 -0.40 -14.44
CA ARG A 89 -10.33 0.19 -14.72
C ARG A 89 -11.33 -0.05 -13.59
N HIS A 90 -11.33 -1.23 -12.97
CA HIS A 90 -12.18 -1.53 -11.83
C HIS A 90 -11.81 -0.69 -10.61
N LEU A 91 -10.52 -0.58 -10.29
CA LEU A 91 -10.02 0.25 -9.20
C LEU A 91 -10.35 1.72 -9.42
N LEU A 92 -10.26 2.21 -10.66
CA LEU A 92 -10.67 3.58 -10.99
C LEU A 92 -12.15 3.84 -10.66
N LYS A 93 -13.06 2.89 -10.91
CA LYS A 93 -14.49 3.07 -10.55
C LYS A 93 -14.71 3.31 -9.06
N LEU A 94 -13.78 2.88 -8.20
CA LEU A 94 -13.80 3.18 -6.77
C LEU A 94 -13.31 4.62 -6.49
N VAL A 95 -12.49 5.17 -7.38
CA VAL A 95 -11.91 6.51 -7.33
C VAL A 95 -12.73 7.57 -8.09
N THR A 96 -13.65 7.20 -8.99
CA THR A 96 -14.49 8.11 -9.80
C THR A 96 -15.44 9.03 -9.02
N LYS A 97 -15.36 9.08 -7.69
CA LYS A 97 -15.94 10.16 -6.89
C LYS A 97 -15.16 11.49 -7.02
N VAL A 98 -13.95 11.45 -7.58
CA VAL A 98 -13.17 12.66 -7.86
C VAL A 98 -13.77 13.39 -9.06
N ARG A 99 -14.16 14.65 -8.84
CA ARG A 99 -14.89 15.49 -9.82
C ARG A 99 -14.17 15.64 -11.16
N ILE A 100 -12.84 15.64 -11.19
CA ILE A 100 -12.06 15.87 -12.41
C ILE A 100 -12.16 14.73 -13.42
N PHE A 101 -12.34 13.47 -12.96
CA PHE A 101 -12.45 12.33 -13.87
C PHE A 101 -13.77 12.27 -14.63
N ALA A 102 -14.81 12.96 -14.14
CA ALA A 102 -16.09 13.08 -14.84
C ALA A 102 -16.01 13.98 -16.08
N LEU A 103 -14.96 14.81 -16.20
CA LEU A 103 -14.76 15.77 -17.28
C LEU A 103 -13.80 15.25 -18.37
N MET A 104 -13.24 14.03 -18.20
CA MET A 104 -12.24 13.47 -19.11
C MET A 104 -12.86 12.42 -20.06
N ASP A 105 -12.40 12.42 -21.31
CA ASP A 105 -12.78 11.40 -22.29
C ASP A 105 -12.23 10.01 -21.91
N ALA A 106 -12.95 8.95 -22.30
CA ALA A 106 -12.58 7.57 -21.97
C ALA A 106 -11.13 7.17 -22.32
N PRO A 107 -10.55 7.55 -23.48
CA PRO A 107 -9.15 7.23 -23.79
C PRO A 107 -8.14 7.94 -22.87
N VAL A 108 -8.43 9.17 -22.45
CA VAL A 108 -7.59 9.93 -21.52
C VAL A 108 -7.67 9.30 -20.13
N LEU A 109 -8.88 8.94 -19.71
CA LEU A 109 -9.13 8.26 -18.45
C LEU A 109 -8.39 6.92 -18.38
N ASP A 110 -8.41 6.13 -19.45
CA ASP A 110 -7.64 4.89 -19.57
C ASP A 110 -6.12 5.13 -19.43
N ALA A 111 -5.58 6.14 -20.12
CA ALA A 111 -4.16 6.48 -20.05
C ALA A 111 -3.75 6.94 -18.63
N VAL A 112 -4.65 7.65 -17.92
CA VAL A 112 -4.43 8.02 -16.51
C VAL A 112 -4.47 6.78 -15.61
N CYS A 113 -5.42 5.86 -15.83
CA CYS A 113 -5.52 4.60 -15.08
C CYS A 113 -4.25 3.78 -15.15
N GLU A 114 -3.65 3.68 -16.34
CA GLU A 114 -2.42 2.92 -16.56
C GLU A 114 -1.24 3.44 -15.73
N ARG A 115 -1.25 4.74 -15.38
CA ARG A 115 -0.18 5.41 -14.64
C ARG A 115 -0.50 5.66 -13.17
N LEU A 116 -1.72 5.36 -12.73
CA LEU A 116 -2.18 5.62 -11.37
C LEU A 116 -1.51 4.64 -10.39
N LYS A 117 -0.89 5.20 -9.35
CA LYS A 117 -0.24 4.43 -8.28
C LYS A 117 -0.89 4.73 -6.94
N GLN A 118 -1.41 3.70 -6.29
CA GLN A 118 -1.97 3.83 -4.95
C GLN A 118 -0.84 3.98 -3.92
N THR A 119 -0.87 5.06 -3.14
CA THR A 119 0.12 5.31 -2.07
C THR A 119 -0.59 5.64 -0.77
N ILE A 120 -0.10 5.08 0.34
CA ILE A 120 -0.61 5.35 1.68
C ILE A 120 0.33 6.33 2.37
N TYR A 121 -0.23 7.43 2.88
CA TYR A 121 0.50 8.41 3.68
C TYR A 121 0.04 8.33 5.13
N ILE A 122 0.98 8.48 6.07
CA ILE A 122 0.69 8.55 7.51
C ILE A 122 0.52 10.01 7.94
N LYS A 123 -0.17 10.23 9.07
CA LYS A 123 -0.30 11.56 9.66
C LYS A 123 1.09 12.21 9.85
N GLY A 124 1.21 13.47 9.41
CA GLY A 124 2.47 14.23 9.45
C GLY A 124 3.40 13.98 8.25
N SER A 125 2.99 13.17 7.27
CA SER A 125 3.71 13.06 6.00
C SER A 125 3.49 14.31 5.15
N HIS A 126 4.55 14.77 4.48
CA HIS A 126 4.46 15.79 3.44
C HIS A 126 4.29 15.09 2.08
N ILE A 127 3.18 15.36 1.39
CA ILE A 127 2.86 14.74 0.10
C ILE A 127 3.55 15.50 -1.04
N LEU A 128 3.51 16.83 -0.96
CA LEU A 128 4.13 17.80 -1.86
C LEU A 128 4.88 18.83 -0.99
N HIS A 129 5.96 19.39 -1.52
CA HIS A 129 6.78 20.40 -0.85
C HIS A 129 6.60 21.76 -1.51
N GLN A 130 6.38 22.81 -0.70
CA GLN A 130 6.32 24.18 -1.19
C GLN A 130 7.65 24.57 -1.83
N GLY A 131 7.60 25.20 -3.01
CA GLY A 131 8.77 25.59 -3.80
C GLY A 131 9.51 24.43 -4.49
N GLY A 132 9.06 23.19 -4.32
CA GLY A 132 9.53 22.05 -5.10
C GLY A 132 8.78 21.95 -6.44
N PRO A 133 9.36 21.27 -7.45
CA PRO A 133 8.63 20.98 -8.68
C PRO A 133 7.40 20.12 -8.38
N VAL A 134 6.25 20.50 -8.93
CA VAL A 134 5.06 19.64 -8.90
C VAL A 134 5.25 18.56 -9.96
N GLU A 135 5.59 17.34 -9.55
CA GLU A 135 5.89 16.23 -10.48
C GLU A 135 4.71 15.25 -10.64
N LYS A 136 3.71 15.33 -9.76
CA LYS A 136 2.60 14.40 -9.70
C LYS A 136 1.32 15.09 -9.24
N MET A 137 0.20 14.66 -9.80
CA MET A 137 -1.12 14.94 -9.25
C MET A 137 -1.48 13.89 -8.20
N VAL A 138 -2.14 14.30 -7.14
CA VAL A 138 -2.57 13.40 -6.05
C VAL A 138 -4.08 13.49 -5.88
N PHE A 139 -4.72 12.32 -5.89
CA PHE A 139 -6.16 12.16 -5.71
C PHE A 139 -6.43 11.60 -4.31
N ILE A 140 -7.20 12.31 -3.49
CA ILE A 140 -7.52 11.85 -2.14
C ILE A 140 -8.70 10.89 -2.22
N VAL A 141 -8.41 9.60 -2.22
CA VAL A 141 -9.45 8.55 -2.26
C VAL A 141 -10.06 8.31 -0.88
N ARG A 142 -9.23 8.37 0.18
CA ARG A 142 -9.65 8.17 1.57
C ARG A 142 -8.82 8.99 2.54
N GLY A 143 -9.47 9.57 3.54
CA GLY A 143 -8.80 10.34 4.60
C GLY A 143 -8.85 11.85 4.41
N LYS A 144 -7.93 12.55 5.08
CA LYS A 144 -7.85 14.01 5.09
C LYS A 144 -6.41 14.46 4.93
N ALA A 145 -6.22 15.55 4.20
CA ALA A 145 -4.94 16.23 4.05
C ALA A 145 -5.16 17.73 4.26
N GLU A 146 -4.07 18.48 4.34
CA GLU A 146 -4.10 19.93 4.41
C GLU A 146 -3.11 20.45 3.36
N SER A 147 -3.57 21.40 2.56
CA SER A 147 -2.71 22.19 1.67
C SER A 147 -2.32 23.48 2.38
N VAL A 148 -1.08 23.92 2.18
CA VAL A 148 -0.59 25.21 2.67
C VAL A 148 -0.41 26.09 1.44
N GLY A 149 -1.22 27.14 1.30
CA GLY A 149 -1.07 28.13 0.25
C GLY A 149 0.18 28.99 0.44
N ASP A 150 0.54 29.76 -0.59
CA ASP A 150 1.69 30.67 -0.54
C ASP A 150 1.53 31.80 0.48
N ASP A 151 0.28 32.11 0.83
CA ASP A 151 -0.11 33.02 1.91
C ASP A 151 -0.05 32.38 3.30
N GLY A 152 0.36 31.11 3.40
CA GLY A 152 0.40 30.34 4.64
C GLY A 152 -0.98 29.85 5.11
N ILE A 153 -2.04 30.04 4.31
CA ILE A 153 -3.39 29.60 4.67
C ILE A 153 -3.49 28.08 4.52
N LEU A 154 -3.98 27.44 5.57
CA LEU A 154 -4.28 26.01 5.59
C LEU A 154 -5.65 25.75 4.96
N VAL A 155 -5.66 25.05 3.83
CA VAL A 155 -6.88 24.59 3.17
C VAL A 155 -7.07 23.10 3.46
N PRO A 156 -8.14 22.71 4.18
CA PRO A 156 -8.40 21.30 4.43
C PRO A 156 -8.85 20.61 3.15
N LEU A 157 -8.30 19.43 2.91
CA LEU A 157 -8.61 18.57 1.79
C LEU A 157 -9.16 17.23 2.30
N SER A 158 -10.11 16.69 1.56
CA SER A 158 -10.93 15.55 1.93
C SER A 158 -11.13 14.59 0.76
N GLU A 159 -11.88 13.52 0.99
CA GLU A 159 -12.14 12.50 -0.02
C GLU A 159 -12.80 13.10 -1.27
N GLY A 160 -12.20 12.88 -2.44
CA GLY A 160 -12.63 13.44 -3.72
C GLY A 160 -11.86 14.69 -4.15
N ASP A 161 -11.07 15.30 -3.26
CA ASP A 161 -10.24 16.45 -3.59
C ASP A 161 -8.93 16.05 -4.29
N VAL A 162 -8.34 17.00 -5.02
CA VAL A 162 -7.14 16.81 -5.85
C VAL A 162 -6.08 17.83 -5.46
N CYS A 163 -4.80 17.45 -5.56
CA CYS A 163 -3.65 18.33 -5.37
C CYS A 163 -2.71 18.25 -6.57
N GLY A 164 -1.97 19.33 -6.83
CA GLY A 164 -1.00 19.40 -7.93
C GLY A 164 -1.63 19.65 -9.30
N GLU A 165 -2.85 20.19 -9.33
CA GLU A 165 -3.57 20.52 -10.57
C GLU A 165 -2.91 21.63 -11.40
N GLU A 166 -1.97 22.38 -10.83
CA GLU A 166 -1.12 23.37 -11.51
C GLU A 166 -0.32 22.76 -12.68
N LEU A 167 -0.14 21.45 -12.70
CA LEU A 167 0.44 20.71 -13.83
C LEU A 167 -0.42 20.75 -15.09
N LEU A 168 -1.73 21.00 -14.98
CA LEU A 168 -2.66 21.04 -16.10
C LEU A 168 -2.79 22.45 -16.72
N THR A 169 -2.28 23.47 -16.04
CA THR A 169 -2.40 24.89 -16.44
C THR A 169 -1.17 25.43 -17.18
N VAL A 170 -0.38 24.55 -17.82
CA VAL A 170 0.77 24.93 -18.65
C VAL A 170 0.33 25.45 -20.01
#